data_AF-A0A9D1J204-F1
#
_entry.id   AF-A0A9D1J204-F1
#
_cell.length_a   1.000
_cell.length_b   1.000
_cell.length_c   1.000
_cell.angle_alpha   90.00
_cell.angle_beta   90.00
_cell.angle_gamma   90.00
#
_symmetry.space_group_name_H-M   'P 1'
#
loop_
_entity.id
_entity.type
_entity.pdbx_description
1 polymer ?
#
loop_
_entity_poly.entity_id
_entity_poly.type
_entity_poly.pdbx_seq_one_letter_code
_entity_poly.pdbx_strand_id
1 'polypeptide(L)'
;MFLLETICDQNAREIQYNTLKTRKEGIGLIPHFGEKLKNLRLERGLSQTETGALLGVDRSTISQYELGGRLPSYDILIKIANTFHVSADYLLGIGDYKDQKLVIDTRGLSENQVSSLAKIVNAVIGEMKRGPDDIFL
;
A
#
# COMPACT_ATOMS: atom_id res chain seq x y z
N MET A 1 16.10 -20.74 -6.36
CA MET A 1 15.62 -21.22 -5.04
C MET A 1 16.42 -20.61 -3.87
N PHE A 2 17.76 -20.57 -3.89
CA PHE A 2 18.58 -19.92 -2.83
C PHE A 2 18.51 -18.37 -2.73
N LEU A 3 18.28 -17.68 -3.86
CA LEU A 3 18.22 -16.21 -3.88
C LEU A 3 16.92 -15.63 -3.27
N LEU A 4 15.80 -16.35 -3.36
CA LEU A 4 14.51 -15.90 -2.81
C LEU A 4 14.45 -16.07 -1.28
N GLU A 5 15.07 -17.12 -0.74
CA GLU A 5 15.18 -17.33 0.71
C GLU A 5 16.04 -16.23 1.37
N THR A 6 17.12 -15.81 0.71
CA THR A 6 18.03 -14.77 1.23
C THR A 6 17.36 -13.39 1.30
N ILE A 7 16.56 -13.03 0.29
CA ILE A 7 15.82 -11.75 0.25
C ILE A 7 14.72 -11.72 1.31
N CYS A 8 14.04 -12.85 1.53
CA CYS A 8 12.99 -12.95 2.56
C CYS A 8 13.55 -12.80 3.98
N ASP A 9 14.74 -13.37 4.23
CA ASP A 9 15.42 -13.34 5.53
C ASP A 9 16.07 -11.97 5.81
N GLN A 10 16.56 -11.28 4.77
CA GLN A 10 17.01 -9.88 4.88
C GLN A 10 15.86 -8.92 5.18
N ASN A 11 14.73 -9.05 4.48
CA ASN A 11 13.55 -8.22 4.74
C ASN A 11 13.02 -8.46 6.17
N ALA A 12 12.92 -9.71 6.62
CA ALA A 12 12.47 -10.05 7.97
C ALA A 12 13.36 -9.43 9.07
N ARG A 13 14.68 -9.42 8.86
CA ARG A 13 15.65 -8.79 9.77
C ARG A 13 15.52 -7.26 9.79
N GLU A 14 15.29 -6.64 8.64
CA GLU A 14 15.09 -5.19 8.55
C GLU A 14 13.80 -4.75 9.25
N ILE A 15 12.71 -5.52 9.08
CA ILE A 15 11.44 -5.31 9.78
C ILE A 15 11.61 -5.46 11.29
N GLN A 16 12.31 -6.50 11.74
CA GLN A 16 12.58 -6.73 13.15
C GLN A 16 13.46 -5.62 13.74
N TYR A 17 14.47 -5.15 13.01
CA TYR A 17 15.32 -4.03 13.42
C TYR A 17 14.54 -2.72 13.55
N ASN A 18 13.71 -2.38 12.55
CA ASN A 18 12.87 -1.20 12.60
C ASN A 18 11.83 -1.28 13.74
N THR A 19 11.30 -2.47 14.03
CA THR A 19 10.40 -2.72 15.17
C THR A 19 11.11 -2.55 16.54
N LEU A 20 12.38 -2.95 16.64
CA LEU A 20 13.16 -2.82 17.88
C LEU A 20 13.69 -1.39 18.10
N LYS A 21 14.03 -0.67 17.03
CA LYS A 21 14.45 0.74 17.07
C LYS A 21 13.31 1.66 17.51
N THR A 22 12.12 1.45 16.97
CA THR A 22 10.91 2.25 17.26
C THR A 22 10.39 2.09 18.69
N ARG A 23 10.57 0.93 19.33
CA ARG A 23 10.25 0.72 20.77
C ARG A 23 11.09 1.57 21.71
N LYS A 24 12.30 1.98 21.31
CA LYS A 24 13.15 2.87 22.12
C LYS A 24 12.83 4.35 21.93
N GLU A 25 12.16 4.72 20.82
CA GLU A 25 11.91 6.11 20.42
C GLU A 25 10.44 6.54 20.54
N GLY A 26 9.54 5.67 21.01
CA GLY A 26 8.12 6.02 21.27
C GLY A 26 7.28 6.26 20.02
N ILE A 27 7.73 5.76 18.87
CA ILE A 27 7.14 6.01 17.55
C ILE A 27 6.00 5.00 17.30
N GLY A 28 4.84 5.48 16.86
CA GLY A 28 3.63 4.68 16.64
C GLY A 28 3.83 3.51 15.65
N LEU A 29 3.25 2.37 16.01
CA LEU A 29 3.52 1.00 15.53
C LEU A 29 3.04 0.67 14.09
N ILE A 30 3.08 1.61 13.14
CA ILE A 30 2.69 1.31 11.75
C ILE A 30 3.92 1.41 10.86
N PRO A 31 4.60 0.28 10.58
CA PRO A 31 5.75 0.29 9.70
C PRO A 31 5.35 0.81 8.32
N HIS A 32 6.15 1.71 7.76
CA HIS A 32 6.02 2.27 6.41
C HIS A 32 4.80 3.18 6.13
N PHE A 33 4.00 3.59 7.12
CA PHE A 33 2.88 4.52 6.90
C PHE A 33 3.33 5.82 6.21
N GLY A 34 4.36 6.47 6.75
CA GLY A 34 4.85 7.76 6.24
C GLY A 34 5.38 7.66 4.80
N GLU A 35 6.05 6.56 4.47
CA GLU A 35 6.53 6.27 3.12
C GLU A 35 5.37 6.06 2.15
N LYS A 36 4.34 5.28 2.54
CA LYS A 36 3.13 5.08 1.73
C LYS A 36 2.41 6.39 1.45
N LEU A 37 2.21 7.23 2.46
CA LEU A 37 1.58 8.56 2.28
C LEU A 37 2.39 9.45 1.33
N LYS A 38 3.72 9.47 1.49
CA LYS A 38 4.62 10.23 0.62
C LYS A 38 4.53 9.76 -0.84
N ASN A 39 4.51 8.45 -1.07
CA ASN A 39 4.40 7.88 -2.41
C ASN A 39 3.07 8.26 -3.06
N LEU A 40 1.95 8.05 -2.37
CA LEU A 40 0.62 8.43 -2.87
C LEU A 40 0.51 9.92 -3.22
N ARG A 41 1.16 10.77 -2.43
CA ARG A 41 1.24 12.20 -2.70
C ARG A 41 2.03 12.50 -3.98
N LEU A 42 3.21 11.89 -4.12
CA LEU A 42 4.09 12.11 -5.28
C LEU A 42 3.51 11.56 -6.58
N GLU A 43 2.81 10.42 -6.54
CA GLU A 43 2.10 9.84 -7.69
C GLU A 43 1.02 10.78 -8.24
N ARG A 44 0.42 11.61 -7.37
CA ARG A 44 -0.55 12.65 -7.76
C ARG A 44 0.10 14.00 -8.05
N GLY A 45 1.43 14.12 -7.99
CA GLY A 45 2.16 15.36 -8.24
C GLY A 45 1.92 16.46 -7.19
N LEU A 46 1.46 16.10 -5.99
CA LEU A 46 1.07 17.06 -4.96
C LEU A 46 2.24 17.44 -4.06
N SER A 47 2.30 18.70 -3.63
CA SER A 47 3.16 19.17 -2.55
C SER A 47 2.57 18.81 -1.17
N GLN A 48 3.41 18.85 -0.12
CA GLN A 48 2.94 18.66 1.26
C GLN A 48 1.89 19.71 1.66
N THR A 49 1.99 20.93 1.13
CA THR A 49 1.04 22.02 1.41
C THR A 49 -0.32 21.72 0.78
N GLU A 50 -0.35 21.29 -0.49
CA GLU A 50 -1.59 20.92 -1.19
C GLU A 50 -2.25 19.70 -0.56
N THR A 51 -1.45 18.70 -0.16
CA THR A 51 -1.95 17.53 0.56
C THR A 51 -2.52 17.90 1.93
N GLY A 52 -1.88 18.83 2.63
CA GLY A 52 -2.40 19.38 3.88
C GLY A 52 -3.77 20.04 3.66
N ALA A 53 -3.90 20.88 2.63
CA ALA A 53 -5.17 21.52 2.28
C ALA A 53 -6.28 20.49 1.96
N LEU A 54 -5.96 19.44 1.20
CA LEU A 54 -6.91 18.36 0.86
C LEU A 54 -7.40 17.59 2.11
N LEU A 55 -6.50 17.34 3.06
CA LEU A 55 -6.81 16.57 4.26
C LEU A 55 -7.36 17.44 5.41
N GLY A 56 -7.23 18.76 5.30
CA GLY A 56 -7.60 19.73 6.35
C GLY A 56 -6.60 19.77 7.50
N VAL A 57 -5.30 19.67 7.20
CA VAL A 57 -4.20 19.74 8.17
C VAL A 57 -3.06 20.62 7.64
N ASP A 58 -2.20 21.10 8.54
CA ASP A 58 -1.05 21.91 8.13
C ASP A 58 0.03 21.10 7.40
N ARG A 59 0.82 21.77 6.55
CA ARG A 59 2.01 21.20 5.88
C ARG A 59 2.96 20.50 6.86
N SER A 60 3.17 21.09 8.04
CA SER A 60 4.03 20.53 9.10
C SER A 60 3.49 19.20 9.61
N THR A 61 2.17 19.05 9.68
CA THR A 61 1.50 17.80 10.07
C THR A 61 1.74 16.70 9.01
N ILE A 62 1.62 17.03 7.73
CA ILE A 62 1.98 16.10 6.64
C ILE A 62 3.45 15.68 6.74
N SER A 63 4.36 16.62 7.00
CA SER A 63 5.77 16.30 7.18
C SER A 63 6.01 15.37 8.37
N GLN A 64 5.31 15.55 9.49
CA GLN A 64 5.41 14.65 10.64
C GLN A 64 4.86 13.26 10.32
N TYR A 65 3.80 13.16 9.53
CA TYR A 65 3.27 11.88 9.06
C TYR A 65 4.29 11.15 8.16
N GLU A 66 4.86 11.85 7.18
CA GLU A 66 5.82 11.27 6.23
C GLU A 66 7.14 10.86 6.89
N LEU A 67 7.59 11.58 7.91
CA LEU A 67 8.80 11.25 8.68
C LEU A 67 8.54 10.25 9.81
N GLY A 68 7.29 9.83 10.03
CA GLY A 68 6.92 8.95 11.14
C GLY A 68 6.93 9.61 12.51
N GLY A 69 7.16 10.93 12.61
CA GLY A 69 7.14 11.65 13.89
C GLY A 69 5.76 11.73 14.54
N ARG A 70 4.69 11.53 13.76
CA ARG A 70 3.31 11.48 14.25
C ARG A 70 2.47 10.55 13.38
N LEU A 71 1.47 9.90 13.97
CA LEU A 71 0.43 9.18 13.22
C LEU A 71 -0.83 10.06 13.04
N PRO A 72 -1.58 9.88 11.93
CA PRO A 72 -2.86 10.55 11.77
C PRO A 72 -3.88 10.06 12.81
N SER A 73 -4.87 10.90 13.13
CA SER A 73 -6.07 10.43 13.82
C SER A 73 -6.88 9.51 12.91
N TYR A 74 -7.83 8.77 13.47
CA TYR A 74 -8.71 7.90 12.68
C TYR A 74 -9.49 8.69 11.60
N ASP A 75 -9.96 9.90 11.91
CA ASP A 75 -10.65 10.75 10.94
C ASP A 75 -9.75 11.13 9.75
N ILE A 76 -8.49 11.50 10.04
CA ILE A 76 -7.53 11.85 9.00
C ILE A 76 -7.13 10.61 8.19
N LEU A 77 -6.98 9.44 8.82
CA LEU A 77 -6.72 8.19 8.13
C LEU A 77 -7.84 7.85 7.12
N ILE A 78 -9.10 8.00 7.52
CA ILE A 78 -10.25 7.81 6.63
C ILE A 78 -10.22 8.80 5.47
N LYS A 79 -9.89 10.08 5.73
CA LYS A 79 -9.73 11.08 4.67
C LYS A 79 -8.62 10.73 3.70
N ILE A 80 -7.47 10.25 4.19
CA ILE A 80 -6.36 9.80 3.35
C ILE A 80 -6.83 8.65 2.46
N ALA A 81 -7.44 7.61 3.03
CA ALA A 81 -7.95 6.46 2.28
C ALA A 81 -8.90 6.90 1.14
N ASN A 82 -9.85 7.79 1.45
CA ASN A 82 -10.81 8.30 0.46
C ASN A 82 -10.16 9.20 -0.60
N THR A 83 -9.26 10.10 -0.20
CA THR A 83 -8.59 11.06 -1.10
C THR A 83 -7.69 10.34 -2.09
N PHE A 84 -6.95 9.35 -1.59
CA PHE A 84 -5.98 8.60 -2.39
C PHE A 84 -6.56 7.34 -3.04
N HIS A 85 -7.83 7.02 -2.77
CA HIS A 85 -8.53 5.82 -3.26
C HIS A 85 -7.80 4.52 -2.91
N VAL A 86 -7.36 4.41 -1.66
CA VAL A 86 -6.68 3.23 -1.10
C VAL A 86 -7.42 2.72 0.12
N SER A 87 -7.21 1.45 0.49
CA SER A 87 -7.78 0.90 1.71
C SER A 87 -7.04 1.40 2.95
N ALA A 88 -7.73 1.46 4.09
CA ALA A 88 -7.09 1.68 5.38
C ALA A 88 -6.07 0.56 5.67
N ASP A 89 -6.37 -0.69 5.29
CA ASP A 89 -5.47 -1.83 5.44
C ASP A 89 -4.13 -1.60 4.72
N TYR A 90 -4.17 -1.08 3.49
CA TYR A 90 -2.96 -0.69 2.76
C TYR A 90 -2.16 0.36 3.52
N LEU A 91 -2.81 1.43 4.02
CA LEU A 91 -2.13 2.48 4.78
C LEU A 91 -1.54 1.95 6.08
N LEU A 92 -2.26 1.06 6.77
CA LEU A 92 -1.88 0.45 8.04
C LEU A 92 -0.89 -0.71 7.89
N GLY A 93 -0.58 -1.14 6.66
CA GLY A 93 0.27 -2.31 6.42
C GLY A 93 -0.36 -3.62 6.88
N ILE A 94 -1.69 -3.67 6.99
CA ILE A 94 -2.44 -4.88 7.33
C ILE A 94 -2.66 -5.66 6.04
N GLY A 95 -2.11 -6.87 5.95
CA GLY A 95 -2.27 -7.78 4.79
C GLY A 95 -1.05 -7.90 3.86
N ASP A 96 0.04 -7.18 4.13
CA ASP A 96 1.16 -6.98 3.19
C ASP A 96 2.36 -7.94 3.39
N TYR A 97 2.16 -9.25 3.57
CA TYR A 97 3.31 -10.18 3.56
C TYR A 97 3.28 -11.34 2.56
N LYS A 98 2.16 -11.65 1.89
CA LYS A 98 2.16 -12.74 0.89
C LYS A 98 1.30 -12.54 -0.36
N ASP A 99 0.30 -11.66 -0.34
CA ASP A 99 -0.63 -11.53 -1.46
C ASP A 99 -0.87 -10.05 -1.79
N GLN A 100 -0.04 -9.49 -2.69
CA GLN A 100 -0.39 -8.25 -3.38
C GLN A 100 -1.59 -8.52 -4.29
N LYS A 101 -2.78 -8.59 -3.72
CA LYS A 101 -4.04 -8.75 -4.45
C LYS A 101 -4.38 -7.39 -5.05
N LEU A 102 -4.22 -7.25 -6.36
CA LEU A 102 -4.75 -6.09 -7.09
C LEU A 102 -6.27 -6.07 -6.90
N VAL A 103 -6.77 -5.07 -6.18
CA VAL A 103 -8.21 -4.86 -5.97
C VAL A 103 -8.69 -3.84 -6.99
N ILE A 104 -9.64 -4.25 -7.83
CA ILE A 104 -10.33 -3.36 -8.77
C ILE A 104 -11.67 -3.00 -8.12
N ASP A 105 -11.86 -1.73 -7.79
CA ASP A 105 -13.16 -1.23 -7.34
C ASP A 105 -14.15 -1.26 -8.50
N THR A 106 -15.28 -1.92 -8.29
CA THR A 106 -16.34 -2.09 -9.31
C THR A 106 -17.63 -1.35 -8.93
N ARG A 107 -17.61 -0.51 -7.89
CA ARG A 107 -18.76 0.32 -7.49
C ARG A 107 -19.21 1.21 -8.66
N GLY A 108 -20.52 1.25 -8.89
CA GLY A 108 -21.12 2.04 -9.97
C GLY A 108 -21.12 1.37 -11.34
N LEU A 109 -20.61 0.14 -11.46
CA LEU A 109 -20.70 -0.66 -12.69
C LEU A 109 -21.93 -1.58 -12.67
N SER A 110 -22.54 -1.75 -13.85
CA SER A 110 -23.57 -2.77 -14.07
C SER A 110 -22.97 -4.17 -14.12
N GLU A 111 -23.79 -5.20 -13.87
CA GLU A 111 -23.38 -6.61 -13.91
C GLU A 111 -22.70 -6.98 -15.24
N ASN A 112 -23.18 -6.42 -16.35
CA ASN A 112 -22.61 -6.65 -17.69
C ASN A 112 -21.20 -6.04 -17.84
N GLN A 113 -20.95 -4.88 -17.23
CA GLN A 113 -19.63 -4.25 -17.24
C GLN A 113 -18.65 -5.02 -16.35
N VAL A 114 -19.10 -5.46 -15.17
CA VAL A 114 -18.30 -6.31 -14.28
C VAL A 114 -17.95 -7.64 -14.97
N SER A 115 -18.90 -8.25 -15.68
CA SER A 115 -18.66 -9.48 -16.46
C SER A 115 -17.61 -9.27 -17.55
N SER A 116 -17.66 -8.13 -18.25
CA SER A 116 -16.68 -7.79 -19.29
C SER A 116 -15.28 -7.59 -18.70
N LEU A 117 -15.18 -6.88 -17.57
CA LEU A 117 -13.92 -6.70 -16.85
C LEU A 117 -13.34 -8.03 -16.36
N ALA A 118 -14.18 -8.91 -15.79
CA ALA A 118 -13.74 -10.23 -15.34
C ALA A 118 -13.17 -11.07 -16.49
N LYS A 119 -13.78 -11.00 -17.68
CA LYS A 119 -13.25 -11.69 -18.88
C LYS A 119 -11.89 -11.16 -19.29
N ILE A 120 -11.69 -9.83 -19.29
CA ILE A 120 -10.41 -9.21 -19.62
C ILE A 120 -9.33 -9.63 -18.63
N VAL A 121 -9.62 -9.54 -17.32
CA VAL A 121 -8.68 -9.93 -16.27
C VAL A 121 -8.29 -11.40 -16.41
N ASN A 122 -9.27 -12.29 -16.64
CA ASN A 122 -9.01 -13.71 -16.85
C ASN A 122 -8.20 -13.98 -18.13
N ALA A 123 -8.43 -13.24 -19.21
CA ALA A 123 -7.65 -13.36 -20.44
C ALA A 123 -6.19 -12.97 -20.22
N VAL A 124 -5.95 -11.83 -19.54
CA VAL A 124 -4.59 -11.34 -19.25
C VAL A 124 -3.85 -12.30 -18.30
N ILE A 125 -4.51 -12.82 -17.27
CA ILE A 125 -3.91 -13.77 -16.32
C ILE A 125 -3.71 -15.15 -16.96
N GLY A 126 -4.65 -15.60 -17.80
CA GLY A 126 -4.59 -16.88 -18.51
C GLY A 126 -3.44 -16.95 -19.52
N GLU A 127 -3.10 -15.84 -20.17
CA GLU A 127 -1.92 -15.71 -21.05
C GLU A 127 -0.60 -15.83 -20.26
N MET A 128 -0.59 -15.45 -18.98
CA MET A 128 0.59 -15.46 -18.11
C MET A 128 0.93 -16.85 -17.53
N LYS A 129 0.00 -17.82 -17.58
CA LYS A 129 0.23 -19.19 -17.08
C LYS A 129 0.82 -20.15 -18.10
N ARG A 130 0.95 -19.78 -19.38
CA ARG A 130 1.69 -20.57 -20.39
C ARG A 130 3.21 -20.30 -20.28
N GLY A 131 3.78 -20.62 -19.12
CA GLY A 131 5.22 -20.70 -18.91
C GLY A 131 5.75 -22.10 -19.25
N PRO A 132 7.06 -22.28 -19.46
CA PRO A 132 7.68 -23.52 -20.00
C PRO A 132 7.51 -24.79 -19.15
N ASP A 133 6.84 -24.73 -18.00
CA ASP A 133 6.69 -25.84 -17.07
C ASP A 133 5.51 -26.78 -17.42
N ASP A 134 4.71 -26.46 -18.44
CA ASP A 134 3.61 -27.33 -18.93
C ASP A 134 4.09 -28.47 -19.86
N ILE A 135 5.39 -28.78 -19.90
CA ILE A 135 5.94 -29.95 -20.61
C ILE A 135 6.29 -31.03 -19.57
N PHE A 136 5.30 -31.63 -18.91
CA PHE A 136 5.39 -33.01 -18.42
C PHE A 136 3.98 -33.50 -18.03
N LEU A 137 3.26 -34.02 -19.03
CA LEU A 137 2.35 -35.17 -18.91
C LEU A 137 2.40 -35.95 -20.23
#